data_AF-A0A0P7P203-F1
#
_entry.id   AF-A0A0P7P203-F1
#
_cell.length_a   1.000
_cell.length_b   1.000
_cell.length_c   1.000
_cell.angle_alpha   90.00
_cell.angle_beta   90.00
_cell.angle_gamma   90.00
#
_symmetry.space_group_name_H-M   'P 1'
#
loop_
_entity.id
_entity.type
_entity.pdbx_description
1 polymer ?
#
loop_
_entity_poly.entity_id
_entity_poly.type
_entity_poly.pdbx_seq_one_letter_code
_entity_poly.pdbx_strand_id
1 'polypeptide(L)'
;MRKSYIVIQQYWWCNEKGHGVEYTTDGVDFDKRDKAIKHGLKTQGSDDFNIGVIEGGKLVSFDWMNEPVGESAETLAEIAEAIGYEGTAQ
;
A
#
# COMPACT_ATOMS: atom_id res chain seq x y z
N MET A 1 -16.68 -1.68 -10.28
CA MET A 1 -16.42 -0.46 -9.48
C MET A 1 -15.21 0.24 -10.07
N ARG A 2 -14.96 1.53 -9.79
CA ARG A 2 -13.77 2.22 -10.33
C ARG A 2 -12.57 1.92 -9.44
N LYS A 3 -11.42 1.60 -10.04
CA LYS A 3 -10.15 1.44 -9.33
C LYS A 3 -9.61 2.80 -8.90
N SER A 4 -9.09 2.89 -7.68
CA SER A 4 -8.22 3.98 -7.22
C SER A 4 -6.86 3.44 -6.79
N TYR A 5 -5.92 4.35 -6.63
CA TYR A 5 -4.54 4.05 -6.28
C TYR A 5 -4.14 4.93 -5.10
N ILE A 6 -3.46 4.35 -4.13
CA ILE A 6 -2.95 5.05 -2.95
C ILE A 6 -1.45 4.76 -2.80
N VAL A 7 -0.73 5.66 -2.13
CA VAL A 7 0.67 5.42 -1.77
C VAL A 7 0.70 4.77 -0.39
N ILE A 8 1.41 3.65 -0.27
CA ILE A 8 1.64 2.95 0.99
C ILE A 8 3.12 3.02 1.31
N GLN A 9 3.47 3.53 2.49
CA GLN A 9 4.82 3.50 3.03
C GLN A 9 4.98 2.25 3.89
N GLN A 10 6.07 1.52 3.67
CA GLN A 10 6.44 0.33 4.45
C GLN A 10 7.66 0.67 5.31
N TYR A 11 7.57 0.45 6.63
CA TYR A 11 8.67 0.68 7.56
C TYR A 11 9.06 -0.60 8.25
N TRP A 12 10.27 -1.08 7.96
CA TRP A 12 10.87 -2.20 8.67
C TRP A 12 11.53 -1.69 9.96
N TRP A 13 11.28 -2.37 11.07
CA TRP A 13 11.91 -2.06 12.34
C TRP A 13 12.43 -3.31 13.03
N CYS A 14 13.50 -3.13 13.78
CA CYS A 14 14.12 -4.16 14.62
C CYS A 14 14.73 -3.48 15.85
N ASN A 15 14.26 -3.85 17.04
CA ASN A 15 14.69 -3.29 18.32
C ASN A 15 14.62 -4.35 19.43
N GLU A 16 14.92 -3.96 20.67
CA GLU A 16 14.94 -4.89 21.82
C GLU A 16 13.59 -5.59 22.09
N LYS A 17 12.48 -5.07 21.55
CA LYS A 17 11.14 -5.63 21.70
C LYS A 17 10.71 -6.53 20.55
N GLY A 18 11.56 -6.73 19.54
CA GLY A 18 11.31 -7.61 18.40
C GLY A 18 11.59 -6.95 17.06
N HIS A 19 10.95 -7.47 16.02
CA HIS A 19 11.02 -6.94 14.67
C HIS A 19 9.63 -6.96 14.03
N GLY A 20 9.43 -6.11 13.04
CA GLY A 20 8.15 -6.03 12.35
C GLY A 20 8.19 -5.11 11.15
N VAL A 21 7.01 -5.01 10.54
CA VAL A 21 6.74 -4.11 9.43
C VAL A 21 5.51 -3.27 9.78
N GLU A 22 5.60 -1.98 9.54
CA GLU A 22 4.48 -1.05 9.67
C GLU A 22 4.09 -0.53 8.29
N TYR A 23 2.78 -0.42 8.05
CA TYR A 23 2.22 0.12 6.82
C TYR A 23 1.44 1.39 7.14
N THR A 24 1.69 2.44 6.37
CA THR A 24 0.98 3.72 6.53
C THR A 24 0.65 4.32 5.16
N THR A 25 -0.30 5.25 5.16
CA THR A 25 -0.66 6.03 3.98
C THR A 25 -1.02 7.45 4.41
N ASP A 26 -0.87 8.41 3.49
CA ASP A 26 -1.39 9.77 3.68
C ASP A 26 -2.88 9.90 3.31
N GLY A 27 -3.51 8.79 2.89
CA GLY A 27 -4.94 8.69 2.62
C GLY A 27 -5.38 9.38 1.32
N VAL A 28 -4.45 9.74 0.43
CA VAL A 28 -4.80 10.40 -0.84
C VAL A 28 -5.12 9.36 -1.92
N ASP A 29 -6.39 9.33 -2.34
CA ASP A 29 -6.85 8.52 -3.46
C ASP A 29 -6.55 9.16 -4.82
N PHE A 30 -5.96 8.37 -5.73
CA PHE A 30 -5.68 8.77 -7.10
C PHE A 30 -6.50 7.96 -8.10
N ASP A 31 -6.95 8.65 -9.14
CA ASP A 31 -7.74 8.05 -10.22
C ASP A 31 -6.88 7.36 -11.30
N LYS A 32 -5.56 7.54 -11.23
CA LYS A 32 -4.54 6.98 -12.13
C LYS A 32 -3.28 6.60 -11.33
N ARG A 33 -2.72 5.42 -11.62
CA ARG A 33 -1.49 4.91 -11.00
C ARG A 33 -0.33 5.90 -11.08
N ASP A 34 -0.05 6.46 -12.26
CA ASP A 34 1.07 7.41 -12.46
C ASP A 34 1.00 8.63 -11.53
N LYS A 35 -0.21 9.06 -11.13
CA LYS A 35 -0.36 10.16 -10.18
C LYS A 35 0.06 9.74 -8.78
N ALA A 36 -0.34 8.54 -8.34
CA ALA A 36 0.09 7.98 -7.05
C ALA A 36 1.61 7.77 -7.03
N ILE A 37 2.19 7.22 -8.10
CA ILE A 37 3.65 7.05 -8.23
C ILE A 37 4.37 8.41 -8.15
N LYS A 38 3.94 9.40 -8.93
CA LYS A 38 4.54 10.74 -8.91
C LYS A 38 4.42 11.39 -7.55
N HIS A 39 3.31 11.16 -6.86
CA HIS A 39 3.09 11.65 -5.50
C HIS A 39 4.03 10.97 -4.49
N GLY A 40 4.12 9.64 -4.52
CA GLY A 40 5.04 8.87 -3.68
C GLY A 40 6.50 9.30 -3.86
N LEU A 41 6.96 9.43 -5.11
CA LEU A 41 8.31 9.91 -5.41
C LEU A 41 8.58 11.31 -4.84
N LYS A 42 7.57 12.19 -4.87
CA LYS A 42 7.69 13.55 -4.33
C LYS A 42 7.73 13.56 -2.80
N THR A 43 6.92 12.73 -2.16
CA THR A 43 6.78 12.68 -0.70
C THR A 43 7.93 11.93 -0.05
N GLN A 44 8.31 10.78 -0.60
CA GLN A 44 9.38 9.93 -0.06
C GLN A 44 10.77 10.38 -0.52
N GLY A 45 10.88 10.98 -1.70
CA GLY A 45 12.18 11.33 -2.31
C GLY A 45 12.94 10.17 -2.92
N SER A 46 12.37 8.96 -2.88
CA SER A 46 12.89 7.72 -3.47
C SER A 46 11.71 6.85 -3.97
N ASP A 47 12.02 5.72 -4.58
CA ASP A 47 11.08 4.67 -5.00
C ASP A 47 10.75 3.66 -3.88
N ASP A 48 11.16 3.95 -2.64
CA ASP A 48 10.95 3.11 -1.46
C ASP A 48 9.55 3.31 -0.88
N PHE A 49 8.55 2.96 -1.69
CA PHE A 49 7.13 2.95 -1.35
C PHE A 49 6.38 2.01 -2.31
N ASN A 50 5.15 1.65 -1.92
CA ASN A 50 4.27 0.81 -2.69
C ASN A 50 3.02 1.55 -3.16
N ILE A 51 2.38 1.00 -4.17
CA ILE A 51 1.07 1.43 -4.67
C ILE A 51 0.04 0.39 -4.24
N GLY A 52 -0.92 0.82 -3.42
CA GLY A 52 -2.12 0.06 -3.15
C GLY A 52 -3.13 0.24 -4.28
N VAL A 53 -3.69 -0.86 -4.80
CA VAL A 53 -4.83 -0.82 -5.74
C VAL A 53 -6.11 -1.06 -4.95
N ILE A 54 -7.00 -0.07 -4.96
CA ILE A 54 -8.28 -0.16 -4.27
C ILE A 54 -9.40 -0.40 -5.28
N GLU A 55 -10.21 -1.42 -5.04
CA GLU A 55 -11.42 -1.70 -5.83
C GLU A 55 -12.59 -1.96 -4.90
N GLY A 56 -13.59 -1.05 -4.93
CA GLY A 56 -14.78 -1.19 -4.09
C GLY A 56 -14.50 -1.09 -2.59
N GLY A 57 -13.55 -0.26 -2.18
CA GLY A 57 -13.14 -0.09 -0.78
C GLY A 57 -12.18 -1.17 -0.27
N LYS A 58 -11.78 -2.12 -1.13
CA LYS A 58 -10.89 -3.22 -0.78
C LYS A 58 -9.50 -3.05 -1.37
N LEU A 59 -8.46 -3.35 -0.59
CA LEU A 59 -7.09 -3.45 -1.10
C LEU A 59 -6.95 -4.78 -1.87
N VAL A 60 -6.88 -4.70 -3.21
CA VAL A 60 -6.83 -5.88 -4.09
C VAL A 60 -5.45 -6.17 -4.66
N SER A 61 -4.50 -5.24 -4.52
CA SER A 61 -3.11 -5.43 -4.94
C SER A 61 -2.18 -4.51 -4.16
N PHE A 62 -0.98 -5.02 -3.91
CA PHE A 62 0.14 -4.30 -3.30
C PHE A 62 1.32 -4.38 -4.26
N ASP A 63 1.66 -3.23 -4.85
CA ASP A 63 2.55 -3.18 -6.00
C ASP A 63 3.78 -2.32 -5.71
N TRP A 64 4.92 -2.69 -6.25
CA TRP A 64 6.05 -1.80 -6.36
C TRP A 64 6.00 -1.11 -7.72
N MET A 65 5.68 0.19 -7.71
CA MET A 65 5.47 0.98 -8.92
C MET A 65 4.38 0.38 -9.83
N ASN A 66 4.77 -0.30 -10.91
CA ASN A 66 3.86 -0.94 -11.86
C ASN A 66 3.77 -2.46 -11.68
N GLU A 67 4.61 -3.03 -10.82
CA GLU A 67 4.80 -4.47 -10.69
C GLU A 67 4.16 -4.96 -9.39
N PRO A 68 3.22 -5.93 -9.42
CA PRO A 68 2.70 -6.55 -8.21
C PRO A 68 3.81 -7.24 -7.41
N VAL A 69 3.83 -7.07 -6.09
CA VAL A 69 4.80 -7.75 -5.22
C VAL A 69 4.41 -9.22 -4.98
N GLY A 70 3.15 -9.57 -5.24
CA GLY A 70 2.67 -10.95 -5.15
C GLY A 70 2.32 -11.39 -3.72
N GLU A 71 1.83 -10.46 -2.91
CA GLU A 71 1.42 -10.73 -1.54
C GLU A 71 0.25 -11.72 -1.43
N SER A 72 0.24 -12.48 -0.34
CA SER A 72 -0.86 -13.39 -0.04
C SER A 72 -2.15 -12.62 0.32
N ALA A 73 -3.30 -13.29 0.26
CA ALA A 73 -4.56 -12.69 0.69
C ALA A 73 -4.54 -12.28 2.18
N GLU A 74 -3.83 -13.05 3.01
CA GLU A 74 -3.64 -12.75 4.43
C GLU A 74 -2.82 -11.46 4.60
N THR A 75 -1.67 -11.36 3.90
CA THR A 75 -0.84 -10.15 3.96
C THR A 75 -1.59 -8.91 3.44
N LEU A 76 -2.36 -9.05 2.35
CA LEU A 76 -3.19 -7.94 1.85
C LEU A 76 -4.24 -7.50 2.87
N ALA A 77 -4.79 -8.43 3.65
CA ALA A 77 -5.72 -8.09 4.72
C ALA A 77 -5.05 -7.37 5.89
N GLU A 78 -3.86 -7.81 6.31
CA GLU A 78 -3.06 -7.14 7.33
C GLU A 78 -2.67 -5.72 6.92
N ILE A 79 -2.22 -5.54 5.67
CA ILE A 79 -1.90 -4.22 5.12
C ILE A 79 -3.17 -3.36 5.13
N ALA A 80 -4.27 -3.87 4.57
CA ALA A 80 -5.53 -3.14 4.48
C ALA A 80 -6.02 -2.67 5.85
N GLU A 81 -5.98 -3.53 6.86
CA GLU A 81 -6.32 -3.16 8.24
C GLU A 81 -5.44 -2.02 8.75
N ALA A 82 -4.12 -2.11 8.57
CA ALA A 82 -3.17 -1.08 9.00
C ALA A 82 -3.42 0.30 8.34
N ILE A 83 -3.92 0.32 7.10
CA ILE A 83 -4.20 1.56 6.36
C ILE A 83 -5.68 1.96 6.33
N GLY A 84 -6.55 1.26 7.06
CA GLY A 84 -7.97 1.60 7.21
C GLY A 84 -8.88 1.21 6.04
N TYR A 85 -8.52 0.18 5.26
CA TYR A 85 -9.33 -0.38 4.17
C TYR A 85 -9.77 -1.81 4.48
N GLU A 86 -10.77 -2.31 3.73
CA GLU A 86 -11.14 -3.72 3.82
C GLU A 86 -10.10 -4.59 3.11
N GLY A 87 -9.63 -5.64 3.78
CA GLY A 87 -8.81 -6.67 3.16
C GLY A 87 -9.59 -7.54 2.18
N THR A 88 -8.90 -8.15 1.22
CA THR A 88 -9.43 -9.33 0.51
C THR A 88 -9.32 -10.56 1.41
N ALA A 89 -10.06 -10.58 2.53
CA ALA A 89 -10.28 -11.81 3.27
C ALA A 89 -11.18 -12.74 2.45
N GLN A 90 -10.82 -14.02 2.40
CA GLN A 90 -11.52 -15.07 1.63
C GLN A 90 -12.91 -15.37 2.20
#